data_AF-A0A6V7UHD6-F1
#
_entry.id   AF-A0A6V7UHD6-F1
#
_cell.length_a   1.000
_cell.length_b   1.000
_cell.length_c   1.000
_cell.angle_alpha   90.00
_cell.angle_beta   90.00
_cell.angle_gamma   90.00
#
_symmetry.space_group_name_H-M   'P 1'
#
loop_
_entity.id
_entity.type
_entity.pdbx_description
1 polymer ?
#
loop_
_entity_poly.entity_id
_entity_poly.type
_entity_poly.pdbx_seq_one_letter_code
_entity_poly.pdbx_strand_id
1 'polypeptide(L)'
;MNVSNGLYSIGGSNVNGWFTLSKTQKDILHMIGKSRRGRINPPLLGSDSSFRYFDVIKDLCFAEAVKNGSSLHRQKITIINAGTAAVFDKKNGVLLTPQLVFSSVLTHEMVHSFFIGHSYSDRKIRVFPYASSGEYDDRYDLMSTANAYMYHSNFGMSGPGLNGPHLDYLGWLPMDRMLYFGRESGNNYTLRLSSISVPHNQTRGWLLIMLPYDRDDPNNYYTIELRTPHNFDRGIEQAKHEILNIYTTNLAFCSGTSSSEKWHKLLFYIIKAG
;
A
#
# COMPACT_ATOMS: atom_id res chain seq x y z
N MET A 1 -3.58 -14.15 -6.50
CA MET A 1 -3.36 -13.02 -5.56
C MET A 1 -4.40 -11.96 -5.89
N ASN A 2 -5.00 -11.36 -4.87
CA ASN A 2 -6.15 -10.46 -4.98
C ASN A 2 -5.98 -9.38 -3.89
N VAL A 3 -6.58 -8.21 -4.11
CA VAL A 3 -6.54 -7.03 -3.25
C VAL A 3 -7.96 -6.74 -2.79
N SER A 4 -8.12 -6.41 -1.51
CA SER A 4 -9.35 -5.81 -0.99
C SER A 4 -10.63 -6.57 -1.37
N ASN A 5 -10.77 -7.79 -0.87
CA ASN A 5 -11.98 -8.62 -1.02
C ASN A 5 -12.38 -9.04 -2.44
N GLY A 6 -11.50 -9.02 -3.44
CA GLY A 6 -11.87 -9.45 -4.81
C GLY A 6 -11.81 -8.36 -5.85
N LEU A 7 -11.62 -7.11 -5.43
CA LEU A 7 -11.82 -5.96 -6.30
C LEU A 7 -10.71 -5.79 -7.33
N TYR A 8 -9.51 -6.28 -7.03
CA TYR A 8 -8.41 -6.29 -7.99
C TYR A 8 -7.60 -7.58 -7.89
N SER A 9 -7.28 -8.19 -9.03
CA SER A 9 -6.57 -9.46 -9.09
C SER A 9 -5.63 -9.50 -10.29
N ILE A 10 -4.50 -10.18 -10.12
CA ILE A 10 -3.58 -10.50 -11.22
C ILE A 10 -3.90 -11.86 -11.87
N GLY A 11 -5.05 -12.45 -11.54
CA GLY A 11 -5.55 -13.64 -12.23
C GLY A 11 -5.59 -13.40 -13.74
N GLY A 12 -5.08 -14.36 -14.52
CA GLY A 12 -4.94 -14.22 -15.98
C GLY A 12 -3.62 -13.59 -16.45
N SER A 13 -2.70 -13.23 -15.54
CA SER A 13 -1.35 -12.80 -15.93
C SER A 13 -0.55 -13.94 -16.54
N ASN A 14 0.20 -13.66 -17.61
CA ASN A 14 1.06 -14.63 -18.30
C ASN A 14 2.54 -14.39 -17.99
N VAL A 15 3.26 -15.47 -17.66
CA VAL A 15 4.72 -15.44 -17.56
C VAL A 15 5.30 -15.54 -18.97
N ASN A 16 6.05 -14.52 -19.40
CA ASN A 16 6.59 -14.46 -20.76
C ASN A 16 7.95 -15.16 -20.91
N GLY A 17 8.60 -15.54 -19.80
CA GLY A 17 9.84 -16.30 -19.82
C GLY A 17 10.81 -15.87 -18.72
N TRP A 18 11.91 -16.63 -18.61
CA TRP A 18 13.05 -16.30 -17.77
C TRP A 18 14.24 -16.02 -18.68
N PHE A 19 14.78 -14.82 -18.60
CA PHE A 19 15.85 -14.37 -19.49
C PHE A 19 17.11 -14.03 -18.71
N THR A 20 18.26 -14.33 -19.30
CA THR A 20 19.55 -13.92 -18.77
C THR A 20 19.93 -12.58 -19.37
N LEU A 21 20.11 -11.55 -18.53
CA LEU A 21 20.57 -10.25 -18.99
C LEU A 21 22.02 -10.34 -19.49
N SER A 22 22.29 -9.72 -20.64
CA SER A 22 23.64 -9.67 -21.20
C SER A 22 24.59 -8.71 -20.47
N LYS A 23 24.08 -7.95 -19.48
CA LYS A 23 24.82 -6.94 -18.71
C LYS A 23 25.00 -7.41 -17.28
N THR A 24 26.20 -7.23 -16.75
CA THR A 24 26.51 -7.49 -15.34
C THR A 24 26.06 -6.33 -14.46
N GLN A 25 25.97 -6.56 -13.15
CA GLN A 25 25.74 -5.50 -12.16
C GLN A 25 26.76 -4.36 -12.27
N LYS A 26 28.03 -4.68 -12.58
CA LYS A 26 29.08 -3.69 -12.77
C LYS A 26 28.81 -2.79 -13.97
N ASP A 27 28.31 -3.36 -15.07
CA ASP A 27 27.96 -2.59 -16.27
C ASP A 27 26.80 -1.62 -15.98
N ILE A 28 25.79 -2.09 -15.24
CA ILE A 28 24.64 -1.26 -14.85
C ILE A 28 25.10 -0.09 -13.96
N LEU A 29 25.98 -0.36 -12.98
CA LEU A 29 26.54 0.69 -12.12
C LEU A 29 27.40 1.70 -12.90
N HIS A 30 28.04 1.28 -13.99
CA HIS A 30 28.73 2.19 -14.91
C HIS A 30 27.73 3.06 -15.69
N MET A 31 26.64 2.47 -16.22
CA MET A 31 25.59 3.18 -16.95
C MET A 31 24.93 4.30 -16.13
N ILE A 32 24.79 4.12 -14.81
CA ILE A 32 24.23 5.16 -13.92
C ILE A 32 25.30 6.11 -13.34
N GLY A 33 26.55 6.05 -13.82
CA GLY A 33 27.64 6.93 -13.39
C GLY A 33 28.18 6.66 -11.98
N LYS A 34 27.91 5.49 -11.41
CA LYS A 34 28.35 5.08 -10.05
C LYS A 34 29.64 4.25 -10.04
N SER A 35 30.22 3.96 -11.21
CA SER A 35 31.56 3.37 -11.32
C SER A 35 32.59 4.46 -11.60
N ARG A 36 33.30 4.94 -10.56
CA ARG A 36 34.49 5.80 -10.72
C ARG A 36 35.69 5.14 -10.02
N ARG A 37 36.80 4.99 -10.76
CA ARG A 37 38.10 4.49 -10.26
C ARG A 37 38.03 3.12 -9.55
N GLY A 38 37.37 2.14 -10.15
CA GLY A 38 37.41 0.75 -9.68
C GLY A 38 36.65 0.44 -8.37
N ARG A 39 36.12 1.44 -7.67
CA ARG A 39 35.23 1.23 -6.52
C ARG A 39 33.77 1.14 -6.98
N ILE A 40 33.16 0.00 -6.69
CA ILE A 40 31.75 -0.29 -6.94
C ILE A 40 31.01 0.01 -5.64
N ASN A 41 30.36 1.17 -5.55
CA ASN A 41 29.48 1.47 -4.42
C ASN A 41 28.03 1.21 -4.85
N PRO A 42 27.38 0.14 -4.38
CA PRO A 42 25.95 -0.05 -4.64
C PRO A 42 25.18 1.16 -4.09
N PRO A 43 24.14 1.64 -4.79
CA PRO A 43 23.36 2.75 -4.31
C PRO A 43 22.63 2.38 -3.00
N LEU A 44 22.56 3.34 -2.08
CA LEU A 44 21.77 3.19 -0.86
C LEU A 44 20.30 2.99 -1.25
N LEU A 45 19.64 1.97 -0.70
CA LEU A 45 18.22 1.70 -0.94
C LEU A 45 17.38 2.92 -0.56
N GLY A 46 16.43 3.30 -1.42
CA GLY A 46 15.60 4.50 -1.25
C GLY A 46 16.25 5.81 -1.74
N SER A 47 17.51 5.78 -2.21
CA SER A 47 18.12 6.95 -2.87
C SER A 47 17.68 7.08 -4.34
N ASP A 48 17.70 8.28 -4.89
CA ASP A 48 17.49 8.52 -6.34
C ASP A 48 18.38 7.63 -7.22
N SER A 49 19.61 7.39 -6.78
CA SER A 49 20.53 6.51 -7.51
C SER A 49 20.12 5.04 -7.47
N SER A 50 19.42 4.59 -6.43
CA SER A 50 18.85 3.24 -6.38
C SER A 50 17.64 3.11 -7.29
N PHE A 51 16.76 4.10 -7.35
CA PHE A 51 15.64 4.12 -8.31
C PHE A 51 16.15 4.09 -9.74
N ARG A 52 17.12 4.95 -10.09
CA ARG A 52 17.76 4.92 -11.42
C ARG A 52 18.43 3.59 -11.75
N TYR A 53 19.03 2.93 -10.76
CA TYR A 53 19.61 1.59 -10.93
C TYR A 53 18.54 0.58 -11.34
N PHE A 54 17.39 0.57 -10.65
CA PHE A 54 16.29 -0.34 -10.97
C PHE A 54 15.58 0.02 -12.28
N ASP A 55 15.47 1.30 -12.63
CA ASP A 55 14.91 1.73 -13.91
C ASP A 55 15.71 1.18 -15.09
N VAL A 56 17.05 1.26 -15.01
CA VAL A 56 17.93 0.68 -16.05
C VAL A 56 17.74 -0.84 -16.13
N ILE A 57 17.60 -1.53 -15.00
CA ILE A 57 17.35 -2.96 -15.00
C ILE A 57 16.01 -3.30 -15.66
N LYS A 58 14.93 -2.58 -15.33
CA LYS A 58 13.61 -2.77 -15.95
C LYS A 58 13.67 -2.59 -17.46
N ASP A 59 14.36 -1.55 -17.93
CA ASP A 59 14.54 -1.27 -19.36
C ASP A 59 15.34 -2.39 -20.05
N LEU A 60 16.40 -2.93 -19.41
CA LEU A 60 17.18 -4.07 -19.91
C LEU A 60 16.37 -5.37 -19.96
N CYS A 61 15.58 -5.67 -18.93
CA CYS A 61 14.69 -6.84 -18.91
C CYS A 61 13.67 -6.77 -20.04
N PHE A 62 13.10 -5.59 -20.30
CA PHE A 62 12.17 -5.40 -21.41
C PHE A 62 12.86 -5.62 -22.76
N ALA A 63 14.03 -5.00 -22.98
CA ALA A 63 14.77 -5.17 -24.23
C ALA A 63 15.13 -6.63 -24.50
N GLU A 64 15.58 -7.37 -23.48
CA GLU A 64 15.92 -8.78 -23.62
C GLU A 64 14.68 -9.64 -23.93
N ALA A 65 13.56 -9.38 -23.26
CA ALA A 65 12.32 -10.12 -23.54
C ALA A 65 11.82 -9.89 -24.97
N VAL A 66 11.86 -8.63 -25.47
CA VAL A 66 11.48 -8.30 -26.85
C VAL A 66 12.41 -8.97 -27.86
N LYS A 67 13.72 -8.98 -27.60
CA LYS A 67 14.70 -9.67 -28.43
C LYS A 67 14.43 -11.18 -28.53
N ASN A 68 13.90 -11.78 -27.45
CA ASN A 68 13.48 -13.17 -27.41
C ASN A 68 12.03 -13.39 -27.88
N GLY A 69 11.44 -12.43 -28.60
CA GLY A 69 10.14 -12.58 -29.26
C GLY A 69 8.91 -12.29 -28.39
N SER A 70 9.09 -11.79 -27.16
CA SER A 70 7.96 -11.42 -26.31
C SER A 70 7.36 -10.07 -26.73
N SER A 71 6.03 -9.99 -26.82
CA SER A 71 5.30 -8.73 -26.95
C SER A 71 4.77 -8.31 -25.58
N LEU A 72 5.43 -7.35 -24.95
CA LEU A 72 5.11 -6.91 -23.59
C LEU A 72 4.53 -5.49 -23.57
N HIS A 73 3.49 -5.28 -22.76
CA HIS A 73 3.09 -3.94 -22.37
C HIS A 73 4.20 -3.22 -21.61
N ARG A 74 4.18 -1.89 -21.63
CA ARG A 74 5.21 -1.07 -21.00
C ARG A 74 5.24 -1.24 -19.48
N GLN A 75 4.09 -1.21 -18.82
CA GLN A 75 3.93 -1.56 -17.42
C GLN A 75 3.78 -3.08 -17.28
N LYS A 76 4.63 -3.68 -16.43
CA LYS A 76 4.61 -5.13 -16.17
C LYS A 76 5.17 -5.43 -14.78
N ILE A 77 5.11 -6.69 -14.37
CA ILE A 77 5.81 -7.19 -13.18
C ILE A 77 7.12 -7.82 -13.66
N THR A 78 8.25 -7.30 -13.19
CA THR A 78 9.58 -7.80 -13.49
C THR A 78 10.16 -8.46 -12.25
N ILE A 79 10.61 -9.71 -12.36
CA ILE A 79 11.32 -10.40 -11.28
C ILE A 79 12.77 -10.54 -11.70
N ILE A 80 13.69 -10.07 -10.85
CA ILE A 80 15.13 -10.21 -11.08
C ILE A 80 15.74 -11.07 -9.98
N ASN A 81 16.72 -11.90 -10.32
CA ASN A 81 17.48 -12.71 -9.36
C ASN A 81 18.73 -11.97 -8.87
N ALA A 82 18.58 -10.71 -8.43
CA ALA A 82 19.69 -9.89 -7.94
C ALA A 82 19.21 -8.77 -7.01
N GLY A 83 19.94 -8.54 -5.91
CA GLY A 83 19.65 -7.49 -4.93
C GLY A 83 18.45 -7.80 -4.02
N THR A 84 18.09 -6.81 -3.21
CA THR A 84 16.94 -6.85 -2.30
C THR A 84 16.19 -5.52 -2.42
N ALA A 85 15.16 -5.50 -3.26
CA ALA A 85 14.28 -4.36 -3.48
C ALA A 85 12.91 -4.80 -4.03
N ALA A 86 11.92 -3.96 -3.76
CA ALA A 86 10.62 -3.94 -4.40
C ALA A 86 10.37 -2.48 -4.77
N VAL A 87 10.06 -2.22 -6.05
CA VAL A 87 9.89 -0.85 -6.54
C VAL A 87 8.86 -0.76 -7.65
N PHE A 88 7.91 0.15 -7.48
CA PHE A 88 7.03 0.64 -8.53
C PHE A 88 7.61 1.87 -9.23
N ASP A 89 7.46 1.93 -10.54
CA ASP A 89 7.60 3.16 -11.31
C ASP A 89 6.48 3.29 -12.34
N LYS A 90 6.08 4.53 -12.64
CA LYS A 90 4.95 4.82 -13.54
C LYS A 90 5.19 4.36 -14.98
N LYS A 91 6.46 4.26 -15.42
CA LYS A 91 6.81 3.97 -16.82
C LYS A 91 6.84 2.46 -17.08
N ASN A 92 7.48 1.68 -16.21
CA ASN A 92 7.83 0.29 -16.42
C ASN A 92 7.08 -0.68 -15.48
N GLY A 93 6.39 -0.18 -14.44
CA GLY A 93 5.59 -0.97 -13.52
C GLY A 93 6.37 -1.46 -12.32
N VAL A 94 6.15 -2.71 -11.91
CA VAL A 94 6.68 -3.29 -10.68
C VAL A 94 7.98 -4.06 -10.96
N LEU A 95 8.98 -3.91 -10.09
CA LEU A 95 10.12 -4.81 -10.01
C LEU A 95 10.23 -5.41 -8.62
N LEU A 96 10.44 -6.72 -8.57
CA LEU A 96 10.67 -7.48 -7.34
C LEU A 96 11.97 -8.28 -7.42
N THR A 97 12.57 -8.49 -6.26
CA THR A 97 13.74 -9.34 -6.04
C THR A 97 13.34 -10.54 -5.19
N PRO A 98 14.07 -11.67 -5.21
CA PRO A 98 13.54 -12.96 -4.77
C PRO A 98 13.10 -12.98 -3.30
N GLN A 99 13.78 -12.23 -2.43
CA GLN A 99 13.44 -12.12 -1.01
C GLN A 99 12.13 -11.38 -0.74
N LEU A 100 11.66 -10.61 -1.71
CA LEU A 100 10.46 -9.76 -1.63
C LEU A 100 9.36 -10.22 -2.59
N VAL A 101 9.50 -11.40 -3.22
CA VAL A 101 8.44 -12.02 -4.03
C VAL A 101 7.45 -12.73 -3.12
N PHE A 102 6.60 -11.94 -2.45
CA PHE A 102 5.45 -12.45 -1.70
C PHE A 102 4.24 -11.53 -1.86
N SER A 103 3.09 -12.03 -1.43
CA SER A 103 1.80 -11.44 -1.79
C SER A 103 1.62 -9.98 -1.40
N SER A 104 1.92 -9.63 -0.14
CA SER A 104 1.74 -8.24 0.32
C SER A 104 2.63 -7.27 -0.42
N VAL A 105 3.92 -7.59 -0.62
CA VAL A 105 4.85 -6.68 -1.33
C VAL A 105 4.46 -6.52 -2.80
N LEU A 106 4.18 -7.61 -3.51
CA LEU A 106 3.73 -7.48 -4.90
C LEU A 106 2.48 -6.59 -4.97
N THR A 107 1.52 -6.83 -4.08
CA THR A 107 0.28 -6.07 -4.07
C THR A 107 0.51 -4.59 -3.73
N HIS A 108 1.35 -4.31 -2.74
CA HIS A 108 1.76 -2.96 -2.34
C HIS A 108 2.36 -2.16 -3.51
N GLU A 109 3.35 -2.73 -4.20
CA GLU A 109 3.95 -2.08 -5.36
C GLU A 109 2.95 -1.90 -6.50
N MET A 110 2.02 -2.84 -6.68
CA MET A 110 1.00 -2.73 -7.71
C MET A 110 0.02 -1.60 -7.44
N VAL A 111 -0.44 -1.42 -6.21
CA VAL A 111 -1.46 -0.40 -5.91
C VAL A 111 -0.92 1.03 -5.98
N HIS A 112 0.41 1.22 -5.94
CA HIS A 112 1.02 2.50 -6.31
C HIS A 112 0.68 2.94 -7.75
N SER A 113 0.34 2.01 -8.66
CA SER A 113 -0.14 2.35 -10.00
C SER A 113 -1.48 3.10 -10.01
N PHE A 114 -2.25 3.01 -8.92
CA PHE A 114 -3.49 3.74 -8.72
C PHE A 114 -3.29 5.07 -7.96
N PHE A 115 -2.07 5.61 -7.89
CA PHE A 115 -1.74 6.87 -7.21
C PHE A 115 -1.98 6.85 -5.69
N ILE A 116 -1.95 5.67 -5.09
CA ILE A 116 -1.94 5.49 -3.63
C ILE A 116 -0.51 5.56 -3.12
N GLY A 117 -0.29 6.28 -2.02
CA GLY A 117 1.00 6.43 -1.34
C GLY A 117 1.14 5.47 -0.16
N HIS A 118 2.27 5.55 0.55
CA HIS A 118 2.43 4.82 1.81
C HIS A 118 1.43 5.31 2.86
N SER A 119 1.11 4.44 3.82
CA SER A 119 0.37 4.83 5.02
C SER A 119 1.31 5.25 6.13
N TYR A 120 0.81 6.15 6.97
CA TYR A 120 1.59 6.81 8.00
C TYR A 120 0.94 6.66 9.38
N SER A 121 1.61 7.15 10.40
CA SER A 121 1.02 7.49 11.69
C SER A 121 1.45 8.89 12.10
N ASP A 122 0.74 9.47 13.06
CA ASP A 122 1.15 10.73 13.68
C ASP A 122 2.28 10.56 14.72
N ARG A 123 2.80 9.34 14.90
CA ARG A 123 3.93 9.06 15.79
C ARG A 123 5.23 9.51 15.13
N LYS A 124 6.10 10.15 15.92
CA LYS A 124 7.43 10.60 15.48
C LYS A 124 8.45 9.46 15.48
N ILE A 125 8.14 8.36 14.81
CA ILE A 125 9.01 7.18 14.72
C ILE A 125 9.46 6.98 13.28
N ARG A 126 10.58 6.28 13.09
CA ARG A 126 11.07 5.87 11.78
C ARG A 126 11.08 4.34 11.72
N VAL A 127 10.15 3.76 10.98
CA VAL A 127 9.97 2.30 10.87
C VAL A 127 11.12 1.67 10.10
N PHE A 128 11.49 2.25 8.95
CA PHE A 128 12.63 1.80 8.15
C PHE A 128 13.69 2.91 8.00
N PRO A 129 14.99 2.58 7.88
CA PRO A 129 16.05 3.58 7.81
C PRO A 129 15.88 4.64 6.71
N TYR A 130 15.27 4.23 5.58
CA TYR A 130 15.00 5.06 4.40
C TYR A 130 13.63 5.76 4.44
N ALA A 131 12.79 5.45 5.42
CA ALA A 131 11.42 5.94 5.51
C ALA A 131 11.35 7.31 6.22
N SER A 132 10.32 8.08 5.87
CA SER A 132 9.95 9.32 6.53
C SER A 132 9.39 9.06 7.94
N SER A 133 9.26 10.13 8.73
CA SER A 133 8.64 10.02 10.07
C SER A 133 7.19 9.56 9.95
N GLY A 134 6.81 8.53 10.71
CA GLY A 134 5.49 7.93 10.72
C GLY A 134 5.20 7.01 9.53
N GLU A 135 6.03 6.99 8.50
CA GLU A 135 5.79 6.20 7.29
C GLU A 135 5.89 4.69 7.58
N TYR A 136 4.99 3.91 6.98
CA TYR A 136 4.76 2.48 7.20
C TYR A 136 4.28 2.12 8.61
N ASP A 137 3.74 3.07 9.38
CA ASP A 137 3.40 2.84 10.78
C ASP A 137 1.90 2.61 11.05
N ASP A 138 1.07 2.62 10.02
CA ASP A 138 -0.29 2.09 10.09
C ASP A 138 -0.26 0.58 9.85
N ARG A 139 -0.25 -0.22 10.92
CA ARG A 139 -0.15 -1.68 10.79
C ARG A 139 -1.39 -2.36 10.23
N TYR A 140 -2.49 -1.63 10.07
CA TYR A 140 -3.75 -2.16 9.57
C TYR A 140 -3.89 -2.02 8.06
N ASP A 141 -2.99 -1.30 7.40
CA ASP A 141 -3.07 -1.01 5.97
C ASP A 141 -1.97 -1.69 5.15
N LEU A 142 -2.34 -2.12 3.94
CA LEU A 142 -1.44 -2.69 2.95
C LEU A 142 -0.29 -1.73 2.60
N MET A 143 -0.53 -0.41 2.64
CA MET A 143 0.49 0.59 2.32
C MET A 143 1.53 0.80 3.43
N SER A 144 1.50 -0.05 4.45
CA SER A 144 2.55 -0.20 5.48
C SER A 144 3.21 -1.59 5.44
N THR A 145 3.18 -2.26 4.27
CA THR A 145 3.73 -3.61 4.08
C THR A 145 5.14 -3.75 4.69
N ALA A 146 5.44 -4.94 5.21
CA ALA A 146 6.63 -5.29 6.00
C ALA A 146 6.67 -4.77 7.45
N ASN A 147 5.81 -3.83 7.86
CA ASN A 147 5.53 -3.53 9.27
C ASN A 147 4.05 -3.80 9.66
N ALA A 148 3.21 -4.10 8.67
CA ALA A 148 1.79 -4.39 8.86
C ALA A 148 1.49 -5.76 9.48
N TYR A 149 0.25 -5.95 9.94
CA TYR A 149 -0.27 -7.22 10.50
C TYR A 149 -0.51 -8.26 9.39
N MET A 150 0.57 -8.79 8.84
CA MET A 150 0.56 -9.82 7.81
C MET A 150 0.38 -11.23 8.40
N TYR A 151 -0.01 -12.18 7.55
CA TYR A 151 -0.13 -13.60 7.90
C TYR A 151 0.52 -14.49 6.83
N HIS A 152 0.84 -15.74 7.19
CA HIS A 152 1.41 -16.70 6.25
C HIS A 152 0.36 -17.23 5.27
N SER A 153 0.70 -17.26 3.98
CA SER A 153 -0.09 -17.83 2.90
C SER A 153 0.76 -18.77 2.03
N ASN A 154 0.12 -19.44 1.07
CA ASN A 154 0.82 -20.29 0.08
C ASN A 154 1.84 -19.54 -0.78
N PHE A 155 1.78 -18.21 -0.83
CA PHE A 155 2.65 -17.36 -1.64
C PHE A 155 3.42 -16.36 -0.76
N GLY A 156 3.87 -16.81 0.42
CA GLY A 156 4.58 -16.01 1.41
C GLY A 156 3.65 -15.17 2.29
N MET A 157 4.16 -14.05 2.81
CA MET A 157 3.36 -13.14 3.63
C MET A 157 2.24 -12.48 2.81
N SER A 158 1.07 -12.38 3.40
CA SER A 158 -0.14 -11.80 2.81
C SER A 158 -0.85 -10.91 3.81
N GLY A 159 -1.69 -9.99 3.32
CA GLY A 159 -2.42 -9.04 4.14
C GLY A 159 -1.56 -7.90 4.70
N PRO A 160 -2.16 -6.98 5.46
CA PRO A 160 -3.60 -6.75 5.54
C PRO A 160 -4.17 -6.24 4.20
N GLY A 161 -5.48 -6.06 4.09
CA GLY A 161 -6.10 -5.36 2.95
C GLY A 161 -5.84 -3.86 2.99
N LEU A 162 -6.23 -3.12 1.94
CA LEU A 162 -6.24 -1.65 2.02
C LEU A 162 -7.20 -1.17 3.12
N ASN A 163 -6.87 -0.05 3.74
CA ASN A 163 -7.74 0.67 4.65
C ASN A 163 -8.83 1.45 3.89
N GLY A 164 -9.84 1.88 4.63
CA GLY A 164 -11.04 2.57 4.16
C GLY A 164 -10.76 3.81 3.32
N PRO A 165 -9.88 4.75 3.73
CA PRO A 165 -9.50 5.89 2.90
C PRO A 165 -8.98 5.49 1.52
N HIS A 166 -8.10 4.49 1.44
CA HIS A 166 -7.59 4.01 0.17
C HIS A 166 -8.68 3.32 -0.66
N LEU A 167 -9.58 2.56 -0.03
CA LEU A 167 -10.71 1.94 -0.71
C LEU A 167 -11.70 2.99 -1.24
N ASP A 168 -11.98 4.04 -0.46
CA ASP A 168 -12.84 5.16 -0.87
C ASP A 168 -12.22 5.90 -2.07
N TYR A 169 -10.93 6.26 -1.98
CA TYR A 169 -10.22 6.93 -3.06
C TYR A 169 -10.29 6.15 -4.40
N LEU A 170 -10.29 4.82 -4.34
CA LEU A 170 -10.41 3.96 -5.53
C LEU A 170 -11.86 3.74 -6.00
N GLY A 171 -12.86 4.22 -5.26
CA GLY A 171 -14.27 3.91 -5.51
C GLY A 171 -14.62 2.43 -5.24
N TRP A 172 -13.87 1.78 -4.35
CA TRP A 172 -13.97 0.36 -4.03
C TRP A 172 -14.91 0.07 -2.85
N LEU A 173 -15.40 1.12 -2.19
CA LEU A 173 -16.48 1.04 -1.22
C LEU A 173 -17.83 1.34 -1.89
N PRO A 174 -18.90 0.59 -1.56
CA PRO A 174 -20.26 0.96 -1.96
C PRO A 174 -20.66 2.31 -1.36
N MET A 175 -21.02 3.28 -2.20
CA MET A 175 -21.36 4.65 -1.77
C MET A 175 -22.54 4.69 -0.77
N ASP A 176 -23.50 3.78 -0.89
CA ASP A 176 -24.65 3.64 0.02
C ASP A 176 -24.27 3.09 1.41
N ARG A 177 -23.01 2.72 1.60
CA ARG A 177 -22.45 2.14 2.82
C ARG A 177 -21.38 3.04 3.45
N MET A 178 -21.28 4.28 3.00
CA MET A 178 -20.42 5.32 3.55
C MET A 178 -21.26 6.44 4.16
N LEU A 179 -20.89 6.90 5.35
CA LEU A 179 -21.59 7.95 6.06
C LEU A 179 -20.71 9.18 6.20
N TYR A 180 -21.09 10.29 5.56
CA TYR A 180 -20.46 11.59 5.76
C TYR A 180 -21.28 12.42 6.76
N PHE A 181 -20.67 12.76 7.89
CA PHE A 181 -21.31 13.64 8.86
C PHE A 181 -21.28 15.09 8.38
N GLY A 182 -22.47 15.69 8.27
CA GLY A 182 -22.61 17.12 8.02
C GLY A 182 -22.37 17.96 9.28
N ARG A 183 -22.55 19.27 9.11
CA ARG A 183 -22.32 20.33 10.13
C ARG A 183 -23.31 20.30 11.32
N GLU A 184 -24.16 19.29 11.47
CA GLU A 184 -25.17 19.27 12.53
C GLU A 184 -24.52 19.03 13.90
N SER A 185 -24.52 20.07 14.74
CA SER A 185 -23.97 20.02 16.09
C SER A 185 -25.00 19.48 17.08
N GLY A 186 -24.61 18.46 17.86
CA GLY A 186 -25.24 18.16 19.16
C GLY A 186 -26.08 16.89 19.26
N ASN A 187 -26.20 16.10 18.20
CA ASN A 187 -26.91 14.82 18.24
C ASN A 187 -25.96 13.66 18.53
N ASN A 188 -26.38 12.76 19.42
CA ASN A 188 -25.70 11.48 19.63
C ASN A 188 -26.22 10.46 18.63
N TYR A 189 -25.31 9.77 17.94
CA TYR A 189 -25.65 8.73 16.98
C TYR A 189 -25.09 7.39 17.44
N THR A 190 -25.93 6.36 17.37
CA THR A 190 -25.48 4.97 17.50
C THR A 190 -25.50 4.34 16.12
N LEU A 191 -24.33 4.00 15.61
CA LEU A 191 -24.16 3.44 14.28
C LEU A 191 -23.68 1.99 14.36
N ARG A 192 -24.21 1.14 13.48
CA ARG A 192 -23.72 -0.22 13.30
C ARG A 192 -22.69 -0.25 12.17
N LEU A 193 -21.44 -0.43 12.53
CA LEU A 193 -20.36 -0.67 11.57
C LEU A 193 -20.33 -2.15 11.13
N SER A 194 -20.02 -2.37 9.86
CA SER A 194 -19.60 -3.67 9.33
C SER A 194 -18.11 -3.62 9.04
N SER A 195 -17.44 -4.76 9.21
CA SER A 195 -16.01 -4.78 8.97
C SER A 195 -15.67 -4.73 7.49
N ILE A 196 -14.70 -3.88 7.12
CA ILE A 196 -14.17 -3.82 5.77
C ILE A 196 -13.31 -5.05 5.41
N SER A 197 -12.92 -5.85 6.41
CA SER A 197 -12.21 -7.13 6.27
C SER A 197 -13.10 -8.26 5.71
N VAL A 198 -14.42 -8.05 5.69
CA VAL A 198 -15.42 -8.99 5.19
C VAL A 198 -15.92 -8.50 3.83
N PRO A 199 -16.11 -9.38 2.83
CA PRO A 199 -16.71 -9.00 1.56
C PRO A 199 -17.99 -8.17 1.75
N HIS A 200 -18.04 -7.00 1.10
CA HIS A 200 -19.07 -5.98 1.40
C HIS A 200 -20.50 -6.48 1.15
N ASN A 201 -20.68 -7.40 0.19
CA ASN A 201 -21.96 -8.04 -0.13
C ASN A 201 -22.45 -9.03 0.94
N GLN A 202 -21.61 -9.42 1.89
CA GLN A 202 -21.98 -10.32 3.00
C GLN A 202 -22.39 -9.56 4.26
N THR A 203 -22.30 -8.23 4.26
CA THR A 203 -22.60 -7.38 5.41
C THR A 203 -23.61 -6.29 5.04
N ARG A 204 -24.18 -5.59 6.03
CA ARG A 204 -25.23 -4.57 5.81
C ARG A 204 -25.03 -3.24 6.54
N GLY A 205 -24.13 -3.13 7.51
CA GLY A 205 -23.89 -1.90 8.29
C GLY A 205 -22.91 -0.93 7.61
N TRP A 206 -22.73 0.27 8.14
CA TRP A 206 -21.78 1.24 7.58
C TRP A 206 -20.35 0.68 7.49
N LEU A 207 -19.64 0.93 6.40
CA LEU A 207 -18.26 0.45 6.19
C LEU A 207 -17.24 1.53 6.54
N LEU A 208 -17.58 2.79 6.26
CA LEU A 208 -16.73 3.95 6.51
C LEU A 208 -17.58 5.11 7.01
N ILE A 209 -17.11 5.75 8.07
CA ILE A 209 -17.68 7.00 8.57
C ILE A 209 -16.66 8.11 8.32
N MET A 210 -17.09 9.26 7.83
CA MET A 210 -16.27 10.44 7.57
C MET A 210 -16.72 11.57 8.49
N LEU A 211 -15.79 12.10 9.30
CA LEU A 211 -16.03 13.12 10.31
C LEU A 211 -15.18 14.36 9.97
N PRO A 212 -15.76 15.45 9.42
CA PRO A 212 -15.02 16.68 9.19
C PRO A 212 -14.55 17.27 10.51
N TYR A 213 -13.30 17.73 10.55
CA TYR A 213 -12.70 18.37 11.74
C TYR A 213 -12.25 19.81 11.48
N ASP A 214 -12.07 20.17 10.22
CA ASP A 214 -11.83 21.54 9.82
C ASP A 214 -13.17 22.19 9.47
N ARG A 215 -13.42 23.34 10.09
CA ARG A 215 -14.62 24.12 9.84
C ARG A 215 -14.62 24.73 8.44
N ASP A 216 -13.44 25.13 7.97
CA ASP A 216 -13.29 25.96 6.79
C ASP A 216 -12.96 25.12 5.53
N ASP A 217 -12.50 23.88 5.71
CA ASP A 217 -12.27 22.91 4.64
C ASP A 217 -12.93 21.54 4.93
N PRO A 218 -14.11 21.25 4.37
CA PRO A 218 -14.81 19.98 4.59
C PRO A 218 -14.09 18.75 4.01
N ASN A 219 -13.01 18.94 3.23
CA ASN A 219 -12.15 17.86 2.76
C ASN A 219 -11.16 17.39 3.83
N ASN A 220 -11.01 18.14 4.93
CA ASN A 220 -10.24 17.74 6.09
C ASN A 220 -11.17 17.00 7.07
N TYR A 221 -11.21 15.68 6.90
CA TYR A 221 -12.00 14.79 7.73
C TYR A 221 -11.16 13.60 8.22
N TYR A 222 -11.62 13.03 9.32
CA TYR A 222 -11.18 11.73 9.77
C TYR A 222 -12.09 10.66 9.23
N THR A 223 -11.55 9.46 9.04
CA THR A 223 -12.36 8.29 8.74
C THR A 223 -12.36 7.33 9.92
N ILE A 224 -13.48 6.64 10.12
CA ILE A 224 -13.61 5.54 11.07
C ILE A 224 -14.06 4.29 10.33
N GLU A 225 -13.35 3.19 10.56
CA GLU A 225 -13.64 1.88 9.99
C GLU A 225 -13.53 0.78 11.05
N LEU A 226 -14.09 -0.40 10.75
CA LEU A 226 -13.94 -1.60 11.57
C LEU A 226 -13.11 -2.65 10.83
N ARG A 227 -12.02 -3.11 11.45
CA ARG A 227 -11.19 -4.23 10.98
C ARG A 227 -11.42 -5.45 11.85
N THR A 228 -11.49 -6.64 11.25
CA THR A 228 -11.61 -7.91 11.98
C THR A 228 -10.63 -8.95 11.45
N PRO A 229 -10.30 -10.01 12.21
CA PRO A 229 -9.39 -11.10 11.79
C PRO A 229 -9.95 -11.98 10.65
N HIS A 230 -10.31 -11.38 9.53
CA HIS A 230 -11.02 -12.05 8.44
C HIS A 230 -10.36 -11.78 7.08
N ASN A 231 -10.39 -12.78 6.21
CA ASN A 231 -9.85 -12.72 4.84
C ASN A 231 -8.39 -12.22 4.77
N PHE A 232 -8.14 -11.02 4.26
CA PHE A 232 -6.79 -10.43 4.18
C PHE A 232 -6.28 -9.92 5.52
N ASP A 233 -7.16 -9.75 6.50
CA ASP A 233 -6.82 -9.17 7.80
C ASP A 233 -6.66 -10.22 8.89
N ARG A 234 -6.48 -11.50 8.52
CA ARG A 234 -6.26 -12.62 9.45
C ARG A 234 -5.03 -12.46 10.34
N GLY A 235 -4.10 -11.57 9.98
CA GLY A 235 -2.94 -11.25 10.82
C GLY A 235 -3.28 -10.34 12.00
N ILE A 236 -4.48 -9.74 12.03
CA ILE A 236 -4.97 -8.96 13.17
C ILE A 236 -5.44 -9.91 14.27
N GLU A 237 -5.15 -9.59 15.53
CA GLU A 237 -5.51 -10.43 16.69
C GLU A 237 -7.01 -10.36 17.05
N GLN A 238 -7.60 -9.17 16.98
CA GLN A 238 -8.98 -8.93 17.40
C GLN A 238 -9.63 -7.79 16.61
N ALA A 239 -10.97 -7.73 16.65
CA ALA A 239 -11.73 -6.65 16.05
C ALA A 239 -11.28 -5.28 16.60
N LYS A 240 -11.07 -4.30 15.73
CA LYS A 240 -10.63 -2.96 16.13
C LYS A 240 -11.19 -1.89 15.21
N HIS A 241 -11.53 -0.76 15.82
CA HIS A 241 -11.86 0.46 15.09
C HIS A 241 -10.59 1.25 14.80
N GLU A 242 -10.37 1.62 13.55
CA GLU A 242 -9.27 2.49 13.14
C GLU A 242 -9.80 3.90 12.87
N ILE A 243 -9.04 4.90 13.31
CA ILE A 243 -9.31 6.32 13.06
C ILE A 243 -8.15 6.85 12.24
N LEU A 244 -8.44 7.28 11.02
CA LEU A 244 -7.44 7.68 10.05
C LEU A 244 -7.64 9.14 9.65
N ASN A 245 -6.55 9.85 9.43
CA ASN A 245 -6.54 11.15 8.75
C ASN A 245 -6.05 10.97 7.31
N ILE A 246 -6.49 11.86 6.43
CA ILE A 246 -6.17 11.80 5.00
C ILE A 246 -5.37 13.03 4.60
N TYR A 247 -4.43 12.86 3.68
CA TYR A 247 -3.75 13.97 3.04
C TYR A 247 -3.23 13.57 1.66
N THR A 248 -3.21 14.52 0.75
CA THR A 248 -2.62 14.35 -0.58
C THR A 248 -1.25 15.00 -0.63
N THR A 249 -0.28 14.28 -1.19
CA THR A 249 0.98 14.88 -1.64
C THR A 249 0.86 15.20 -3.14
N ASN A 250 1.83 15.92 -3.70
CA ASN A 250 1.88 16.18 -5.15
C ASN A 250 1.94 14.91 -6.01
N LEU A 251 2.20 13.75 -5.40
CA LEU A 251 2.47 12.49 -6.11
C LEU A 251 1.46 11.38 -5.83
N ALA A 252 0.78 11.40 -4.67
CA ALA A 252 -0.08 10.33 -4.22
C ALA A 252 -1.06 10.75 -3.12
N PHE A 253 -2.16 10.01 -3.01
CA PHE A 253 -3.09 10.04 -1.88
C PHE A 253 -2.59 9.16 -0.73
N CYS A 254 -2.53 9.70 0.48
CA CYS A 254 -2.02 9.01 1.66
C CYS A 254 -3.02 9.05 2.83
N SER A 255 -2.93 8.06 3.70
CA SER A 255 -3.63 8.03 4.98
C SER A 255 -2.68 7.88 6.16
N GLY A 256 -3.09 8.37 7.32
CA GLY A 256 -2.34 8.24 8.57
C GLY A 256 -3.20 7.74 9.72
N THR A 257 -2.65 6.90 10.59
CA THR A 257 -3.29 6.57 11.88
C THR A 257 -3.12 7.71 12.87
N SER A 258 -4.20 8.06 13.55
CA SER A 258 -4.18 9.08 14.60
C SER A 258 -4.11 8.43 15.99
N SER A 259 -3.11 8.81 16.79
CA SER A 259 -2.94 8.36 18.17
C SER A 259 -4.11 8.76 19.09
N SER A 260 -4.51 7.84 19.97
CA SER A 260 -5.65 7.97 20.89
C SER A 260 -5.56 9.16 21.86
N GLU A 261 -4.35 9.68 22.15
CA GLU A 261 -4.12 10.79 23.07
C GLU A 261 -4.74 12.12 22.59
N LYS A 262 -4.91 12.31 21.27
CA LYS A 262 -5.56 13.51 20.71
C LYS A 262 -7.08 13.50 20.85
N TRP A 263 -7.66 12.37 21.25
CA TRP A 263 -9.10 12.10 21.10
C TRP A 263 -9.91 12.09 22.39
N HIS A 264 -9.31 12.44 23.53
CA HIS A 264 -9.98 12.49 24.83
C HIS A 264 -11.20 13.43 24.89
N LYS A 265 -11.51 14.20 23.84
CA LYS A 265 -12.70 15.06 23.74
C LYS A 265 -13.79 14.61 22.74
N LEU A 266 -13.55 13.60 21.90
CA LEU A 266 -14.54 13.04 20.94
C LEU A 266 -15.01 11.63 21.31
N LEU A 267 -14.49 11.08 22.40
CA LEU A 267 -14.86 9.80 22.99
C LEU A 267 -16.14 9.92 23.80
N PHE A 268 -17.30 9.56 23.27
CA PHE A 268 -18.32 8.84 24.05
C PHE A 268 -19.18 7.98 23.10
N TYR A 269 -19.15 6.65 23.34
CA TYR A 269 -19.98 5.57 22.77
C TYR A 269 -19.64 4.99 21.37
N ILE A 270 -18.46 4.37 21.25
CA ILE A 270 -18.39 3.13 20.45
C ILE A 270 -18.87 2.00 21.35
N ILE A 271 -20.15 1.63 21.22
CA ILE A 271 -20.77 0.56 22.00
C ILE A 271 -20.10 -0.78 21.65
N LYS A 272 -19.71 -1.50 22.71
CA LYS A 272 -19.25 -2.90 22.74
C LYS A 272 -20.04 -3.77 21.76
N ALA A 273 -19.36 -4.43 20.83
CA ALA A 273 -19.94 -5.60 20.17
C ALA A 273 -20.09 -6.71 21.22
N GLY A 274 -21.32 -7.20 21.42
CA GLY A 274 -21.60 -8.44 22.13
C GLY A 274 -21.33 -9.65 21.25
#